data_AF-N4XEB6-F1
#
_entry.id   AF-N4XEB6-F1
#
_cell.length_a   1.000
_cell.length_b   1.000
_cell.length_c   1.000
_cell.angle_alpha   90.00
_cell.angle_beta   90.00
_cell.angle_gamma   90.00
#
_symmetry.space_group_name_H-M   'P 1'
#
loop_
_entity.id
_entity.type
_entity.pdbx_description
1 polymer ?
#
loop_
_entity_poly.entity_id
_entity_poly.type
_entity_poly.pdbx_seq_one_letter_code
_entity_poly.pdbx_strand_id
1 'polypeptide(L)'
;MATSVITCKSLAHCLAAKAARERSLPEPTHGLLQEAEGVVQCLDANDRRGIVLEAEFRRKSGRPEGETYFLRPGCRSDYQAPASGSPFGTLKQEFVILLDQLPAYTGQDTKGFAKAADDELESTFNLGLTDKQKQAREGIVLPYFDAQKGEGGEGGRILYDMGSEDDFDEEEDEI
;
A
#
# COMPACT_ATOMS: atom_id res chain seq x y z
N MET A 1 15.55 -14.58 -29.58
CA MET A 1 14.61 -13.65 -28.90
C MET A 1 13.33 -14.40 -28.59
N ALA A 2 12.73 -14.19 -27.42
CA ALA A 2 11.43 -14.78 -27.10
C ALA A 2 10.31 -14.07 -27.87
N THR A 3 9.34 -14.84 -28.39
CA THR A 3 8.10 -14.34 -29.01
C THR A 3 7.05 -13.98 -27.98
N SER A 4 7.15 -14.58 -26.79
CA SER A 4 6.25 -14.34 -25.66
C SER A 4 7.06 -14.45 -24.38
N VAL A 5 6.83 -13.52 -23.47
CA VAL A 5 7.43 -13.49 -22.14
C VAL A 5 6.29 -13.54 -21.13
N ILE A 6 6.34 -14.51 -20.22
CA ILE A 6 5.39 -14.62 -19.12
C ILE A 6 6.19 -14.47 -17.84
N THR A 7 5.93 -13.39 -17.12
CA THR A 7 6.55 -13.11 -15.84
C THR A 7 5.55 -13.45 -14.74
N CYS A 8 5.92 -14.39 -13.86
CA CYS A 8 5.10 -14.78 -12.72
C CYS A 8 5.44 -13.92 -11.50
N LYS A 9 4.42 -13.29 -10.91
CA LYS A 9 4.53 -12.52 -9.68
C LYS A 9 3.62 -13.10 -8.59
N SER A 10 4.04 -12.91 -7.36
CA SER A 10 3.20 -13.20 -6.19
C SER A 10 2.02 -12.23 -6.13
N LEU A 11 0.81 -12.77 -5.91
CA LEU A 11 -0.36 -11.93 -5.63
C LEU A 11 -0.16 -11.08 -4.37
N ALA A 12 0.42 -11.63 -3.31
CA ALA A 12 0.65 -10.92 -2.05
C ALA A 12 1.57 -9.70 -2.26
N HIS A 13 2.65 -9.85 -3.03
CA HIS A 13 3.54 -8.74 -3.35
C HIS A 13 2.85 -7.67 -4.20
N CYS A 14 2.07 -8.07 -5.21
CA CYS A 14 1.31 -7.13 -6.03
C CYS A 14 0.29 -6.32 -5.20
N LEU A 15 -0.39 -6.96 -4.25
CA LEU A 15 -1.33 -6.28 -3.34
C LEU A 15 -0.62 -5.34 -2.37
N ALA A 16 0.53 -5.75 -1.82
CA ALA A 16 1.31 -4.91 -0.92
C ALA A 16 1.87 -3.66 -1.63
N ALA A 17 2.37 -3.82 -2.86
CA ALA A 17 2.81 -2.70 -3.70
C ALA A 17 1.65 -1.75 -4.05
N LYS A 18 0.48 -2.30 -4.41
CA LYS A 18 -0.72 -1.48 -4.63
C LYS A 18 -1.14 -0.72 -3.37
N ALA A 19 -1.19 -1.38 -2.22
CA ALA A 19 -1.56 -0.76 -0.94
C ALA A 19 -0.60 0.37 -0.55
N ALA A 20 0.71 0.18 -0.78
CA ALA A 20 1.72 1.21 -0.55
C ALA A 20 1.48 2.43 -1.46
N ARG A 21 1.27 2.20 -2.76
CA ARG A 21 0.99 3.25 -3.74
C ARG A 21 -0.28 4.04 -3.43
N GLU A 22 -1.35 3.35 -3.02
CA GLU A 22 -2.62 3.98 -2.61
C GLU A 22 -2.49 4.82 -1.33
N ARG A 23 -1.48 4.55 -0.50
CA ARG A 23 -1.18 5.28 0.74
C ARG A 23 -0.03 6.28 0.58
N SER A 24 0.51 6.45 -0.63
CA SER A 24 1.72 7.23 -0.90
C SER A 24 2.93 6.83 -0.04
N LEU A 25 3.02 5.53 0.29
CA LEU A 25 4.15 4.93 1.01
C LEU A 25 5.17 4.35 0.02
N PRO A 26 6.44 4.18 0.44
CA PRO A 26 7.43 3.47 -0.37
C PRO A 26 6.96 2.04 -0.66
N GLU A 27 7.15 1.58 -1.90
CA GLU A 27 6.79 0.22 -2.29
C GLU A 27 7.68 -0.80 -1.56
N PRO A 28 7.10 -1.90 -1.06
CA PRO A 28 7.86 -2.94 -0.39
C PRO A 28 8.83 -3.59 -1.37
N THR A 29 10.11 -3.66 -0.99
CA THR A 29 11.13 -4.40 -1.73
C THR A 29 11.12 -5.86 -1.30
N HIS A 30 11.27 -6.77 -2.26
CA HIS A 30 11.25 -8.21 -2.04
C HIS A 30 12.47 -8.88 -2.69
N GLY A 31 12.99 -9.93 -2.07
CA GLY A 31 14.06 -10.76 -2.63
C GLY A 31 15.37 -9.99 -2.85
N LEU A 32 15.94 -10.08 -4.06
CA LEU A 32 17.25 -9.49 -4.41
C LEU A 32 17.29 -7.96 -4.30
N LEU A 33 16.14 -7.29 -4.41
CA LEU A 33 16.04 -5.84 -4.28
C LEU A 33 16.19 -5.36 -2.83
N GLN A 34 16.18 -6.27 -1.85
CA GLN A 34 16.50 -5.94 -0.46
C GLN A 34 18.02 -5.81 -0.23
N GLU A 35 18.86 -6.10 -1.24
CA GLU A 35 20.33 -6.13 -1.14
C GLU A 35 20.85 -7.01 0.01
N ALA A 36 20.00 -7.89 0.54
CA ALA A 36 20.36 -8.80 1.61
C ALA A 36 21.23 -9.93 1.05
N GLU A 37 22.43 -10.08 1.61
CA GLU A 37 23.37 -11.13 1.23
C GLU A 37 22.83 -12.52 1.65
N GLY A 38 22.59 -13.41 0.68
CA GLY A 38 22.11 -14.77 0.92
C GLY A 38 20.90 -15.19 0.08
N VAL A 39 20.28 -16.33 0.41
CA VAL A 39 19.03 -16.79 -0.21
C VAL A 39 17.85 -16.21 0.57
N VAL A 40 17.26 -15.13 0.08
CA VAL A 40 16.05 -14.55 0.66
C VAL A 40 14.85 -15.36 0.21
N GLN A 41 14.40 -16.29 1.06
CA GLN A 41 13.14 -17.00 0.89
C GLN A 41 12.07 -16.27 1.70
N CYS A 42 11.27 -15.45 1.04
CA CYS A 42 10.09 -14.85 1.67
C CYS A 42 9.07 -15.96 1.98
N LEU A 43 8.93 -16.33 3.26
CA LEU A 43 7.81 -17.16 3.73
C LEU A 43 6.49 -16.46 3.37
N ASP A 44 5.50 -17.24 2.95
CA ASP A 44 4.20 -16.75 2.45
C ASP A 44 4.23 -15.84 1.22
N ALA A 45 5.38 -15.68 0.53
CA ALA A 45 5.41 -15.00 -0.76
C ALA A 45 4.56 -15.74 -1.81
N ASN A 46 4.42 -17.06 -1.72
CA ASN A 46 3.52 -17.80 -2.60
C ASN A 46 2.12 -17.80 -2.02
N ASP A 47 1.32 -16.81 -2.44
CA ASP A 47 -0.09 -16.70 -2.05
C ASP A 47 -0.88 -17.92 -2.54
N ARG A 48 -1.59 -18.58 -1.62
CA ARG A 48 -2.42 -19.76 -1.94
C ARG A 48 -3.60 -19.43 -2.84
N ARG A 49 -4.00 -18.16 -2.92
CA ARG A 49 -5.11 -17.70 -3.76
C ARG A 49 -4.76 -17.74 -5.23
N GLY A 50 -3.49 -17.62 -5.60
CA GLY A 50 -3.05 -17.64 -6.99
C GLY A 50 -1.81 -16.81 -7.25
N ILE A 51 -1.47 -16.70 -8.53
CA ILE A 51 -0.33 -15.93 -9.03
C ILE A 51 -0.84 -14.85 -9.99
N VAL A 52 -0.08 -13.76 -10.14
CA VAL A 52 -0.33 -12.79 -11.21
C VAL A 52 0.70 -12.97 -12.32
N LEU A 53 0.24 -12.86 -13.55
CA LEU A 53 0.99 -13.09 -14.76
C LEU A 53 1.06 -11.79 -15.54
N GLU A 54 2.27 -11.31 -15.81
CA GLU A 54 2.50 -10.29 -16.83
C GLU A 54 2.87 -11.02 -18.11
N ALA A 55 1.94 -11.02 -19.07
CA ALA A 55 2.12 -11.68 -20.34
C ALA A 55 2.40 -10.63 -21.42
N GLU A 56 3.61 -10.64 -21.98
CA GLU A 56 3.99 -9.85 -23.14
C GLU A 56 4.09 -10.75 -24.37
N PHE A 57 3.46 -10.35 -25.47
CA PHE A 57 3.48 -11.01 -26.76
C PHE A 57 4.01 -10.06 -27.85
N ARG A 58 4.94 -10.54 -28.68
CA ARG A 58 5.38 -9.81 -29.87
C ARG A 58 4.55 -10.20 -31.09
N ARG A 59 3.84 -9.23 -31.67
CA ARG A 59 3.12 -9.42 -32.95
C ARG A 59 4.09 -9.67 -34.10
N LYS A 60 3.55 -10.12 -35.23
CA LYS A 60 4.29 -10.21 -36.50
C LYS A 60 4.91 -8.87 -36.94
N SER A 61 4.35 -7.74 -36.51
CA SER A 61 4.89 -6.40 -36.75
C SER A 61 6.11 -6.05 -35.88
N GLY A 62 6.44 -6.87 -34.88
CA GLY A 62 7.49 -6.61 -33.91
C GLY A 62 7.07 -5.75 -32.70
N ARG A 63 5.89 -5.11 -32.75
CA ARG A 63 5.33 -4.36 -31.61
C ARG A 63 4.99 -5.31 -30.46
N PRO A 64 5.48 -5.05 -29.23
CA PRO A 64 5.03 -5.79 -28.05
C PRO A 64 3.62 -5.33 -27.65
N GLU A 65 2.78 -6.27 -27.29
CA GLU A 65 1.49 -6.08 -26.64
C GLU A 65 1.46 -6.97 -25.41
N GLY A 66 0.97 -6.48 -24.29
CA GLY A 66 0.94 -7.27 -23.08
C GLY A 66 -0.16 -6.85 -22.14
N GLU A 67 -0.51 -7.78 -21.25
CA GLU A 67 -1.47 -7.53 -20.18
C GLU A 67 -1.15 -8.28 -18.89
N THR A 68 -1.77 -7.79 -17.82
CA THR A 68 -1.61 -8.37 -16.47
C THR A 68 -2.85 -9.16 -16.07
N TYR A 69 -2.65 -10.44 -15.78
CA TYR A 69 -3.70 -11.40 -15.46
C TYR A 69 -3.54 -11.96 -14.05
N PHE A 70 -4.65 -12.38 -13.46
CA PHE A 70 -4.66 -13.20 -12.26
C PHE A 70 -5.05 -14.64 -12.60
N LEU A 71 -4.25 -15.59 -12.12
CA LEU A 71 -4.45 -17.03 -12.27
C LEU A 71 -4.63 -17.67 -10.89
N ARG A 72 -5.86 -18.12 -10.60
CA ARG A 72 -6.14 -18.94 -9.41
C ARG A 72 -5.67 -20.39 -9.59
N PRO A 73 -5.45 -21.16 -8.51
CA PRO A 73 -5.26 -22.60 -8.59
C PRO A 73 -6.43 -23.28 -9.30
N GLY A 74 -6.11 -24.24 -10.18
CA GLY A 74 -7.09 -25.05 -10.87
C GLY A 74 -7.74 -26.08 -9.94
N CYS A 75 -9.04 -26.25 -10.06
CA CYS A 75 -9.84 -27.25 -9.37
C CYS A 75 -10.26 -28.34 -10.34
N ARG A 76 -10.46 -29.58 -9.88
CA ARG A 76 -10.95 -30.68 -10.73
C ARG A 76 -12.28 -30.36 -11.42
N SER A 77 -13.12 -29.53 -10.79
CA SER A 77 -14.39 -29.06 -11.35
C SER A 77 -14.23 -28.25 -12.64
N ASP A 78 -13.10 -27.56 -12.80
CA ASP A 78 -12.82 -26.69 -13.95
C ASP A 78 -12.58 -27.48 -15.23
N TYR A 79 -12.30 -28.77 -15.12
CA TYR A 79 -11.94 -29.64 -16.24
C TYR A 79 -13.05 -30.63 -16.55
N GLN A 80 -13.17 -31.00 -17.83
CA GLN A 80 -13.97 -32.12 -18.29
C GLN A 80 -13.39 -33.43 -17.77
N ALA A 81 -14.19 -34.50 -17.81
CA ALA A 81 -13.62 -35.82 -17.60
C ALA A 81 -12.56 -36.07 -18.70
N PRO A 82 -11.38 -36.60 -18.35
CA PRO A 82 -10.37 -36.92 -19.35
C PRO A 82 -10.95 -37.90 -20.37
N ALA A 83 -10.80 -37.58 -21.66
CA ALA A 83 -11.09 -38.53 -22.73
C ALA A 83 -10.10 -39.69 -22.68
N SER A 84 -10.50 -40.85 -23.19
CA SER A 84 -9.65 -42.05 -23.22
C SER A 84 -8.31 -41.73 -23.92
N GLY A 85 -7.20 -41.82 -23.18
CA GLY A 85 -5.86 -41.51 -23.67
C GLY A 85 -5.27 -40.15 -23.28
N SER A 86 -6.04 -39.25 -22.65
CA SER A 86 -5.50 -38.00 -22.09
C SER A 86 -5.41 -38.06 -20.56
N PRO A 87 -4.27 -37.71 -19.94
CA PRO A 87 -4.17 -37.66 -18.48
C PRO A 87 -5.00 -36.52 -17.85
N PHE A 88 -5.39 -35.52 -18.64
CA PHE A 88 -6.15 -34.35 -18.17
C PHE A 88 -7.36 -34.09 -19.07
N GLY A 89 -8.44 -33.59 -18.47
CA GLY A 89 -9.60 -33.10 -19.21
C GLY A 89 -9.35 -31.75 -19.86
N THR A 90 -10.11 -31.43 -20.89
CA THR A 90 -10.15 -30.08 -21.46
C THR A 90 -10.79 -29.11 -20.46
N LEU A 91 -10.46 -27.83 -20.57
CA LEU A 91 -11.01 -26.80 -19.71
C LEU A 91 -12.51 -26.61 -20.02
N LYS A 92 -13.38 -26.64 -19.01
CA LYS A 92 -14.82 -26.33 -19.14
C LYS A 92 -15.09 -24.84 -19.21
N GLN A 93 -14.37 -24.07 -18.40
CA GLN A 93 -14.56 -22.64 -18.24
C GLN A 93 -13.22 -21.97 -17.95
N GLU A 94 -12.99 -20.83 -18.61
CA GLU A 94 -11.83 -19.98 -18.35
C GLU A 94 -11.92 -19.37 -16.94
N PHE A 95 -10.82 -19.44 -16.20
CA PHE A 95 -10.70 -18.90 -14.85
C PHE A 95 -9.54 -17.92 -14.69
N VAL A 96 -8.92 -17.53 -15.81
CA VAL A 96 -7.95 -16.43 -15.88
C VAL A 96 -8.73 -15.15 -16.07
N ILE A 97 -8.44 -14.14 -15.25
CA ILE A 97 -9.11 -12.84 -15.32
C ILE A 97 -8.07 -11.72 -15.39
N LEU A 98 -8.46 -10.52 -15.82
CA LEU A 98 -7.58 -9.36 -15.72
C LEU A 98 -7.33 -9.03 -14.25
N LEU A 99 -6.13 -8.55 -13.92
CA LEU A 99 -5.80 -8.19 -12.54
C LEU A 99 -6.76 -7.12 -11.99
N ASP A 100 -7.19 -6.18 -12.83
CA ASP A 100 -8.15 -5.12 -12.46
C ASP A 100 -9.58 -5.62 -12.23
N GLN A 101 -9.89 -6.86 -12.62
CA GLN A 101 -11.18 -7.50 -12.34
C GLN A 101 -11.16 -8.26 -11.02
N LEU A 102 -9.99 -8.47 -10.40
CA LEU A 102 -9.90 -9.15 -9.13
C LEU A 102 -10.39 -8.24 -8.00
N PRO A 103 -11.46 -8.59 -7.26
CA PRO A 103 -11.98 -7.74 -6.19
C PRO A 103 -10.95 -7.43 -5.10
N ALA A 104 -10.07 -8.38 -4.80
CA ALA A 104 -8.98 -8.18 -3.85
C ALA A 104 -7.95 -7.14 -4.33
N TYR A 105 -7.80 -6.96 -5.64
CA TYR A 105 -6.96 -5.92 -6.21
C TYR A 105 -7.70 -4.60 -6.25
N THR A 106 -8.95 -4.55 -6.72
CA THR A 106 -9.70 -3.30 -6.98
C THR A 106 -10.38 -2.71 -5.75
N GLY A 107 -10.61 -3.50 -4.70
CA GLY A 107 -11.24 -3.03 -3.47
C GLY A 107 -10.36 -2.09 -2.65
N GLN A 108 -10.99 -1.15 -1.93
CA GLN A 108 -10.32 -0.23 -1.00
C GLN A 108 -9.77 -0.92 0.27
N ASP A 109 -10.00 -2.22 0.41
CA ASP A 109 -9.60 -3.08 1.54
C ASP A 109 -8.25 -3.79 1.32
N THR A 110 -7.40 -3.28 0.43
CA THR A 110 -5.96 -3.62 0.40
C THR A 110 -5.28 -3.32 1.75
N LYS A 111 -5.98 -2.65 2.67
CA LYS A 111 -5.57 -2.36 4.04
C LYS A 111 -5.28 -3.59 4.91
N GLY A 112 -5.88 -4.75 4.61
CA GLY A 112 -5.72 -5.98 5.42
C GLY A 112 -4.47 -6.82 5.13
N PHE A 113 -3.81 -6.61 3.99
CA PHE A 113 -2.59 -7.37 3.61
C PHE A 113 -1.30 -6.73 4.12
N ALA A 114 -1.37 -5.48 4.59
CA ALA A 114 -0.28 -4.78 5.27
C ALA A 114 -0.28 -5.04 6.78
N LYS A 115 -0.61 -6.27 7.22
CA LYS A 115 -0.54 -6.67 8.64
C LYS A 115 0.88 -6.73 9.22
N ALA A 116 1.88 -6.35 8.43
CA ALA A 116 3.27 -6.23 8.85
C ALA A 116 3.70 -4.78 9.16
N ALA A 117 2.80 -3.79 9.02
CA ALA A 117 3.10 -2.38 9.30
C ALA A 117 2.10 -1.71 10.27
N ASP A 118 1.17 -2.48 10.82
CA ASP A 118 0.27 -2.06 11.91
C ASP A 118 0.58 -2.83 13.21
N ASP A 119 1.71 -3.55 13.24
CA ASP A 119 2.40 -3.71 14.52
C ASP A 119 2.75 -2.30 14.93
N GLU A 120 2.26 -1.92 16.11
CA GLU A 120 2.50 -0.63 16.74
C GLU A 120 3.88 -0.13 16.33
N LEU A 121 3.98 1.13 15.89
CA LEU A 121 5.24 1.84 16.05
C LEU A 121 5.64 1.59 17.51
N GLU A 122 6.55 0.64 17.75
CA GLU A 122 7.31 0.48 18.98
C GLU A 122 8.22 1.71 19.06
N SER A 123 7.59 2.87 19.16
CA SER A 123 8.21 4.05 19.69
C SER A 123 8.60 3.66 21.10
N THR A 124 9.90 3.67 21.39
CA THR A 124 10.47 3.47 22.74
C THR A 124 9.87 4.40 23.80
N PHE A 125 9.07 5.39 23.38
CA PHE A 125 8.25 6.24 24.23
C PHE A 125 6.78 6.11 23.81
N ASN A 126 5.95 5.67 24.75
CA ASN A 126 4.49 5.68 24.60
C ASN A 126 4.00 7.12 24.73
N LEU A 127 3.47 7.71 23.64
CA LEU A 127 2.93 9.08 23.61
C LEU A 127 1.54 9.20 24.27
N GLY A 128 0.95 8.06 24.66
CA GLY A 128 -0.31 8.03 25.39
C GLY A 128 -0.14 8.45 26.85
N LEU A 129 -1.00 9.36 27.32
CA LEU A 129 -1.11 9.65 28.74
C LEU A 129 -1.76 8.46 29.44
N THR A 130 -1.07 7.91 30.44
CA THR A 130 -1.67 6.94 31.38
C THR A 130 -2.83 7.58 32.14
N ASP A 131 -3.76 6.78 32.65
CA ASP A 131 -4.96 7.30 33.33
C ASP A 131 -4.62 8.18 34.54
N LYS A 132 -3.49 7.89 35.21
CA LYS A 132 -2.95 8.72 36.29
C LYS A 132 -2.49 10.10 35.79
N GLN A 133 -1.87 10.17 34.62
CA GLN A 133 -1.43 11.43 34.02
C GLN A 133 -2.61 12.25 33.49
N LYS A 134 -3.69 11.60 33.01
CA LYS A 134 -4.93 12.29 32.63
C LYS A 134 -5.61 12.92 33.84
N GLN A 135 -5.75 12.19 34.95
CA GLN A 135 -6.30 12.75 36.19
C GLN A 135 -5.43 13.89 36.75
N ALA A 136 -4.11 13.77 36.69
CA ALA A 136 -3.21 14.85 37.07
C ALA A 136 -3.38 16.09 36.17
N ARG A 137 -3.56 15.91 34.85
CA ARG A 137 -3.83 17.00 33.91
C ARG A 137 -5.13 17.74 34.24
N GLU A 138 -6.17 17.02 34.62
CA GLU A 138 -7.47 17.61 34.98
C GLU A 138 -7.43 18.40 36.30
N GLY A 139 -6.50 18.06 37.21
CA GLY A 139 -6.30 18.79 38.46
C GLY A 139 -5.31 19.97 38.38
N ILE A 140 -4.66 20.18 37.23
CA ILE A 140 -3.73 21.30 37.05
C ILE A 140 -4.54 22.55 36.67
N VAL A 141 -4.62 23.48 37.63
CA VAL A 141 -5.15 24.82 37.37
C VAL A 141 -4.04 25.67 36.76
N LEU A 142 -4.15 25.92 35.46
CA LEU A 142 -3.26 26.83 34.76
C LEU A 142 -3.58 28.27 35.18
N PRO A 143 -2.58 29.07 35.60
CA PRO A 143 -2.78 30.49 35.81
C PRO A 143 -3.39 31.13 34.55
N TYR A 144 -4.44 31.94 34.71
CA TYR A 144 -5.14 32.66 33.64
C TYR A 144 -5.97 31.83 32.65
N PHE A 145 -6.18 30.53 32.89
CA PHE A 145 -7.05 29.70 32.03
C PHE A 145 -8.51 30.20 31.99
N ASP A 146 -8.98 30.76 33.10
CA ASP A 146 -10.32 31.35 33.19
C ASP A 146 -10.48 32.62 32.36
N ALA A 147 -9.37 33.28 31.99
CA ALA A 147 -9.39 34.49 31.15
C ALA A 147 -9.83 34.20 29.70
N GLN A 148 -9.80 32.92 29.27
CA GLN A 148 -10.28 32.51 27.95
C GLN A 148 -11.78 32.14 27.92
N LYS A 149 -12.44 31.99 29.08
CA LYS A 149 -13.84 31.54 29.17
C LYS A 149 -14.87 32.66 29.43
N GLY A 150 -14.43 33.88 29.74
CA GLY A 150 -15.31 35.05 29.77
C GLY A 150 -15.58 35.59 28.36
N GLU A 151 -16.66 36.33 28.17
CA GLU A 151 -17.15 36.96 26.90
C GLU A 151 -16.15 37.91 26.18
N GLY A 152 -14.85 37.89 26.49
CA GLY A 152 -13.79 38.68 25.89
C GLY A 152 -12.77 37.84 25.12
N GLY A 153 -13.23 36.92 24.27
CA GLY A 153 -12.42 36.01 23.46
C GLY A 153 -11.63 36.66 22.31
N GLU A 154 -10.93 37.77 22.56
CA GLU A 154 -10.02 38.42 21.59
C GLU A 154 -8.55 38.48 22.06
N GLY A 155 -8.22 37.91 23.22
CA GLY A 155 -6.86 37.97 23.80
C GLY A 155 -5.80 37.07 23.15
N GLY A 156 -6.03 36.54 21.94
CA GLY A 156 -5.12 35.62 21.25
C GLY A 156 -4.72 36.06 19.85
N ARG A 157 -5.12 37.26 19.40
CA ARG A 157 -4.64 37.79 18.11
C ARG A 157 -3.23 38.31 18.30
N ILE A 158 -2.26 37.60 17.75
CA ILE A 158 -0.89 38.12 17.59
C ILE A 158 -0.99 39.16 16.47
N LEU A 159 -1.03 40.43 16.86
CA LEU A 159 -0.93 41.55 15.94
C LEU A 159 0.56 41.76 15.66
N TYR A 160 0.99 41.42 14.45
CA TYR A 160 2.29 41.82 13.94
C TYR A 160 2.21 43.28 13.49
N ASP A 161 3.03 44.13 14.08
CA ASP A 161 3.20 45.53 13.67
C ASP A 161 4.57 45.61 13.01
N MET A 162 4.61 45.85 11.69
CA MET A 162 5.86 45.94 10.94
C MET A 162 6.69 47.10 11.48
N GLY A 163 7.87 46.78 12.01
CA GLY A 163 8.85 47.78 12.44
C GLY A 163 9.50 48.44 11.23
N SER A 164 9.82 49.73 11.31
CA SER A 164 10.56 50.45 10.26
C SER A 164 12.01 49.94 10.06
N GLU A 165 12.47 49.01 10.89
CA GLU A 165 13.77 48.34 10.81
C GLU A 165 13.69 46.97 10.12
N ASP A 166 12.49 46.52 9.73
CA ASP A 166 12.26 45.26 9.02
C ASP A 166 12.63 45.46 7.54
N ASP A 167 13.69 44.80 7.10
CA ASP A 167 14.30 44.91 5.77
C ASP A 167 13.58 44.05 4.72
N PHE A 168 12.25 44.09 4.74
CA PHE A 168 11.38 43.38 3.80
C PHE A 168 11.69 43.86 2.37
N ASP A 169 12.45 43.08 1.62
CA ASP A 169 12.82 43.34 0.25
C ASP A 169 11.68 42.91 -0.69
N GLU A 170 11.14 43.87 -1.44
CA GLU A 170 10.00 43.66 -2.34
C GLU A 170 10.34 42.74 -3.55
N GLU A 171 11.54 42.14 -3.59
CA GLU A 171 12.10 41.32 -4.68
C GLU A 171 12.10 39.80 -4.39
N GLU A 172 11.79 39.34 -3.17
CA GLU A 172 11.86 37.89 -2.83
C GLU A 172 10.56 37.10 -3.11
N ASP A 173 9.45 37.76 -3.41
CA ASP A 173 8.11 37.12 -3.57
C ASP A 173 7.69 36.86 -5.04
N GLU A 174 8.65 36.61 -5.95
CA GLU A 174 8.39 35.99 -7.27
C GLU A 174 8.91 34.55 -7.34
N ILE A 175 8.21 33.59 -6.70
CA ILE A 175 8.32 32.14 -7.00
C ILE A 175 6.94 31.47 -7.03
#